data_AF-A0A357F6F4-F1
#
_entry.id   AF-A0A357F6F4-F1
#
_cell.length_a   1.000
_cell.length_b   1.000
_cell.length_c   1.000
_cell.angle_alpha   90.00
_cell.angle_beta   90.00
_cell.angle_gamma   90.00
#
_symmetry.space_group_name_H-M   'P 1'
#
loop_
_entity.id
_entity.type
_entity.pdbx_description
1 polymer ?
#
loop_
_entity_poly.entity_id
_entity_poly.type
_entity_poly.pdbx_seq_one_letter_code
_entity_poly.pdbx_strand_id
1 'polypeptide(L)'
;FVAAGAATVAKVPIAHLHGGETTEGAFDESFRHSITKMSHLHFTATEEYRNRVIQLGEQPDYVFNVGAIGIDNIVRLKLLDRDAFQKAIGFELGNKNILVTFHPVSLENATAQDQFQVLLDILAEVEGLHIIFTKTNADTNGRIINAMIDRFVSDNPDRSVCFISMGQLRYLSALQFMDGVVGNSSSG
;
A
#
# COMPACT_ATOMS: atom_id res chain seq x y z
N PHE A 1 -7.18 -10.51 10.50
CA PHE A 1 -7.31 -11.88 11.07
C PHE A 1 -7.98 -11.89 12.44
N VAL A 2 -7.39 -11.26 13.48
CA VAL A 2 -7.93 -11.31 14.87
C VAL A 2 -9.39 -10.89 14.98
N ALA A 3 -9.80 -9.80 14.31
CA ALA A 3 -11.19 -9.36 14.28
C ALA A 3 -12.14 -10.41 13.69
N ALA A 4 -11.72 -11.09 12.61
CA ALA A 4 -12.50 -12.16 11.98
C ALA A 4 -12.59 -13.41 12.88
N GLY A 5 -11.51 -13.76 13.58
CA GLY A 5 -11.53 -14.83 14.58
C GLY A 5 -12.48 -14.52 15.73
N ALA A 6 -12.43 -13.30 16.27
CA ALA A 6 -13.34 -12.87 17.34
C ALA A 6 -14.81 -12.87 16.90
N ALA A 7 -15.10 -12.34 15.70
CA ALA A 7 -16.45 -12.33 15.15
C ALA A 7 -17.01 -13.73 14.92
N THR A 8 -16.18 -14.66 14.41
CA THR A 8 -16.55 -16.08 14.26
C THR A 8 -16.97 -16.69 15.60
N VAL A 9 -16.17 -16.53 16.66
CA VAL A 9 -16.49 -17.05 18.01
C VAL A 9 -17.74 -16.38 18.58
N ALA A 10 -17.91 -15.09 18.34
CA ALA A 10 -19.08 -14.32 18.76
C ALA A 10 -20.34 -14.57 17.92
N LYS A 11 -20.28 -15.42 16.88
CA LYS A 11 -21.36 -15.70 15.93
C LYS A 11 -21.87 -14.45 15.21
N VAL A 12 -20.97 -13.49 14.97
CA VAL A 12 -21.26 -12.29 14.19
C VAL A 12 -20.96 -12.60 12.72
N PRO A 13 -21.93 -12.48 11.81
CA PRO A 13 -21.70 -12.68 10.38
C PRO A 13 -20.63 -11.73 9.84
N ILE A 14 -19.77 -12.24 8.96
CA ILE A 14 -18.66 -11.48 8.38
C ILE A 14 -18.88 -11.34 6.87
N ALA A 15 -18.81 -10.10 6.39
CA ALA A 15 -18.65 -9.78 4.98
C ALA A 15 -17.18 -9.49 4.69
N HIS A 16 -16.55 -10.33 3.86
CA HIS A 16 -15.14 -10.20 3.51
C HIS A 16 -14.98 -9.53 2.15
N LEU A 17 -14.18 -8.48 2.13
CA LEU A 17 -13.81 -7.76 0.91
C LEU A 17 -12.41 -8.17 0.47
N HIS A 18 -12.14 -8.15 -0.84
CA HIS A 18 -10.82 -8.47 -1.42
C HIS A 18 -10.33 -9.90 -1.12
N GLY A 19 -11.26 -10.83 -0.87
CA GLY A 19 -10.97 -12.26 -0.80
C GLY A 19 -10.52 -12.83 -2.15
N GLY A 20 -9.67 -13.85 -2.12
CA GLY A 20 -9.22 -14.56 -3.33
C GLY A 20 -8.11 -13.85 -4.11
N GLU A 21 -7.54 -12.76 -3.61
CA GLU A 21 -6.30 -12.19 -4.15
C GLU A 21 -5.10 -13.07 -3.81
N THR A 22 -4.03 -12.92 -4.59
CA THR A 22 -2.75 -13.62 -4.40
C THR A 22 -1.61 -12.63 -4.25
N THR A 23 -0.85 -12.75 -3.17
CA THR A 23 0.35 -11.95 -2.89
C THR A 23 1.48 -12.90 -2.48
N GLU A 24 2.34 -13.25 -3.43
CA GLU A 24 3.49 -14.15 -3.17
C GLU A 24 4.45 -13.51 -2.16
N GLY A 25 5.01 -14.32 -1.25
CA GLY A 25 6.02 -13.84 -0.29
C GLY A 25 5.48 -13.11 0.95
N ALA A 26 4.16 -12.94 1.07
CA ALA A 26 3.53 -12.24 2.19
C ALA A 26 2.74 -13.18 3.12
N PHE A 27 2.89 -13.03 4.45
CA PHE A 27 2.02 -13.72 5.43
C PHE A 27 0.53 -13.40 5.23
N ASP A 28 0.25 -12.24 4.63
CA ASP A 28 -1.08 -11.77 4.27
C ASP A 28 -1.86 -12.77 3.41
N GLU A 29 -1.19 -13.57 2.58
CA GLU A 29 -1.82 -14.63 1.78
C GLU A 29 -2.57 -15.64 2.68
N SER A 30 -1.87 -16.15 3.69
CA SER A 30 -2.42 -17.15 4.62
C SER A 30 -3.55 -16.56 5.45
N PHE A 31 -3.39 -15.31 5.89
CA PHE A 31 -4.45 -14.61 6.63
C PHE A 31 -5.67 -14.34 5.76
N ARG A 32 -5.49 -13.92 4.50
CA ARG A 32 -6.58 -13.64 3.57
C ARG A 32 -7.45 -14.87 3.35
N HIS A 33 -6.85 -16.00 3.02
CA HIS A 33 -7.58 -17.25 2.79
C HIS A 33 -8.24 -17.79 4.07
N SER A 34 -7.58 -17.62 5.21
CA SER A 34 -8.20 -17.97 6.50
C SER A 34 -9.41 -17.10 6.82
N ILE A 35 -9.35 -15.79 6.54
CA ILE A 35 -10.48 -14.87 6.72
C ILE A 35 -11.61 -15.23 5.77
N THR A 36 -11.32 -15.61 4.53
CA THR A 36 -12.32 -16.15 3.59
C THR A 36 -13.08 -17.30 4.24
N LYS A 37 -12.40 -18.31 4.81
CA LYS A 37 -13.10 -19.45 5.43
C LYS A 37 -13.90 -19.12 6.70
N MET A 38 -13.61 -17.99 7.34
CA MET A 38 -14.39 -17.48 8.48
C MET A 38 -15.61 -16.64 8.05
N SER A 39 -15.71 -16.29 6.77
CA SER A 39 -16.66 -15.29 6.28
C SER A 39 -17.90 -15.90 5.64
N HIS A 40 -19.00 -15.15 5.68
CA HIS A 40 -20.32 -15.60 5.24
C HIS A 40 -20.72 -15.01 3.89
N LEU A 41 -20.26 -13.78 3.61
CA LEU A 41 -20.44 -13.09 2.35
C LEU A 41 -19.07 -12.66 1.82
N HIS A 42 -18.88 -12.74 0.51
CA HIS A 42 -17.62 -12.46 -0.13
C HIS A 42 -17.80 -11.45 -1.26
N PHE A 43 -17.03 -10.37 -1.22
CA PHE A 43 -17.04 -9.28 -2.19
C PHE A 43 -15.65 -9.17 -2.83
N THR A 44 -15.51 -9.70 -4.03
CA THR A 44 -14.23 -9.79 -4.75
C THR A 44 -14.08 -8.65 -5.77
N ALA A 45 -12.83 -8.31 -6.08
CA ALA A 45 -12.52 -7.22 -7.02
C ALA A 45 -12.52 -7.65 -8.50
N THR A 46 -12.36 -8.94 -8.79
CA THR A 46 -12.35 -9.50 -10.15
C THR A 46 -13.07 -10.86 -10.19
N GLU A 47 -13.41 -11.32 -11.40
CA GLU A 47 -13.93 -12.69 -11.63
C GLU A 47 -12.89 -13.77 -11.30
N GLU A 48 -11.60 -13.49 -11.51
CA GLU A 48 -10.54 -14.42 -11.16
C GLU A 48 -10.52 -14.68 -9.65
N TYR A 49 -10.62 -13.61 -8.85
CA TYR A 49 -10.63 -13.70 -7.39
C TYR A 49 -11.91 -14.36 -6.89
N ARG A 50 -13.06 -14.08 -7.53
CA ARG A 50 -14.32 -14.80 -7.28
C ARG A 50 -14.15 -16.30 -7.46
N ASN A 51 -13.57 -16.72 -8.59
CA ASN A 51 -13.37 -18.13 -8.89
C ASN A 51 -12.43 -18.79 -7.86
N ARG A 52 -11.39 -18.08 -7.40
CA ARG A 52 -10.50 -18.58 -6.34
C ARG A 52 -11.23 -18.73 -5.00
N VAL A 53 -12.09 -17.80 -4.62
CA VAL A 53 -12.93 -17.92 -3.41
C VAL A 53 -13.87 -19.12 -3.50
N ILE A 54 -14.50 -19.34 -4.65
CA ILE A 54 -15.33 -20.54 -4.90
C ILE A 54 -14.48 -21.81 -4.82
N GLN A 55 -13.27 -21.80 -5.37
CA GLN A 55 -12.32 -22.92 -5.29
C GLN A 55 -11.91 -23.25 -3.85
N LEU A 56 -11.87 -22.26 -2.93
CA LEU A 56 -11.67 -22.46 -1.49
C LEU A 56 -12.89 -23.10 -0.79
N GLY A 57 -13.94 -23.44 -1.54
CA GLY A 57 -15.12 -24.15 -1.07
C GLY A 57 -16.26 -23.24 -0.61
N GLU A 58 -16.23 -21.96 -0.98
CA GLU A 58 -17.35 -21.04 -0.73
C GLU A 58 -18.49 -21.25 -1.74
N GLN A 59 -19.72 -21.10 -1.27
CA GLN A 59 -20.91 -21.28 -2.10
C GLN A 59 -21.07 -20.12 -3.11
N PRO A 60 -21.19 -20.38 -4.43
CA PRO A 60 -21.19 -19.33 -5.46
C PRO A 60 -22.22 -18.21 -5.27
N ASP A 61 -23.38 -18.52 -4.67
CA ASP A 61 -24.47 -17.58 -4.40
C ASP A 61 -24.13 -16.53 -3.33
N TYR A 62 -23.06 -16.76 -2.55
CA TYR A 62 -22.58 -15.85 -1.51
C TYR A 62 -21.26 -15.15 -1.90
N VAL A 63 -20.82 -15.32 -3.15
CA VAL A 63 -19.59 -14.75 -3.68
C VAL A 63 -19.91 -13.80 -4.83
N PHE A 64 -19.69 -12.51 -4.61
CA PHE A 64 -20.05 -11.43 -5.53
C PHE A 64 -18.79 -10.74 -6.06
N ASN A 65 -18.67 -10.63 -7.37
CA ASN A 65 -17.70 -9.72 -7.97
C ASN A 65 -18.34 -8.33 -8.05
N VAL A 66 -17.81 -7.40 -7.27
CA VAL A 66 -18.32 -6.01 -7.18
C VAL A 66 -17.29 -4.98 -7.62
N GLY A 67 -16.15 -5.42 -8.16
CA GLY A 67 -15.02 -4.56 -8.44
C GLY A 67 -14.28 -4.11 -7.18
N ALA A 68 -13.17 -3.39 -7.37
CA ALA A 68 -12.44 -2.80 -6.25
C ALA A 68 -13.20 -1.57 -5.72
N ILE A 69 -13.86 -1.72 -4.57
CA ILE A 69 -14.68 -0.67 -3.93
C ILE A 69 -13.87 0.61 -3.67
N GLY A 70 -12.54 0.50 -3.53
CA GLY A 70 -11.64 1.65 -3.41
C GLY A 70 -11.70 2.61 -4.61
N ILE A 71 -12.02 2.12 -5.81
CA ILE A 71 -12.06 2.93 -7.05
C ILE A 71 -13.22 3.92 -7.02
N ASP A 72 -14.38 3.55 -6.49
CA ASP A 72 -15.55 4.45 -6.41
C ASP A 72 -15.26 5.69 -5.55
N ASN A 73 -14.47 5.52 -4.49
CA ASN A 73 -14.00 6.64 -3.68
C ASN A 73 -13.02 7.52 -4.47
N ILE A 74 -12.10 6.93 -5.24
CA ILE A 74 -11.14 7.66 -6.08
C ILE A 74 -11.87 8.53 -7.11
N VAL A 75 -12.89 8.00 -7.79
CA VAL A 75 -13.64 8.72 -8.83
C VAL A 75 -14.42 9.92 -8.27
N ARG A 76 -14.88 9.84 -7.02
CA ARG A 76 -15.67 10.90 -6.36
C ARG A 76 -14.81 11.93 -5.63
N LEU A 77 -13.53 11.65 -5.41
CA LEU A 77 -12.62 12.52 -4.69
C LEU A 77 -12.17 13.68 -5.58
N LYS A 78 -12.52 14.91 -5.17
CA LYS A 78 -11.96 16.11 -5.80
C LYS A 78 -10.50 16.25 -5.35
N LEU A 79 -9.58 15.88 -6.24
CA LEU A 79 -8.14 15.96 -6.01
C LEU A 79 -7.67 17.42 -5.91
N LEU A 80 -6.55 17.61 -5.23
CA LEU A 80 -5.92 18.92 -5.05
C LEU A 80 -5.18 19.32 -6.32
N ASP A 81 -5.27 20.60 -6.70
CA ASP A 81 -4.34 21.16 -7.67
C ASP A 81 -2.92 21.24 -7.08
N ARG A 82 -1.92 21.56 -7.93
CA ARG A 82 -0.52 21.53 -7.54
C ARG A 82 -0.22 22.45 -6.35
N ASP A 83 -0.75 23.67 -6.37
CA ASP A 83 -0.49 24.66 -5.32
C ASP A 83 -1.13 24.25 -3.98
N ALA A 84 -2.39 23.78 -4.03
CA ALA A 84 -3.08 23.29 -2.85
C ALA A 84 -2.42 22.02 -2.30
N PHE A 85 -1.92 21.14 -3.17
CA PHE A 85 -1.20 19.94 -2.79
C PHE A 85 0.13 20.27 -2.09
N GLN A 86 0.99 21.08 -2.72
CA GLN A 86 2.27 21.51 -2.16
C GLN A 86 2.09 22.18 -0.79
N LYS A 87 1.08 23.06 -0.67
CA LYS A 87 0.71 23.67 0.61
C LYS A 87 0.23 22.67 1.65
N ALA A 88 -0.55 21.66 1.23
CA ALA A 88 -1.08 20.63 2.13
C ALA A 88 0.00 19.69 2.67
N ILE A 89 1.10 19.50 1.92
CA ILE A 89 2.22 18.65 2.32
C ILE A 89 3.41 19.43 2.88
N GLY A 90 3.44 20.76 2.70
CA GLY A 90 4.54 21.62 3.15
C GLY A 90 5.86 21.37 2.40
N PHE A 91 5.78 20.97 1.14
CA PHE A 91 6.93 20.60 0.31
C PHE A 91 6.69 21.03 -1.14
N GLU A 92 7.71 21.62 -1.76
CA GLU A 92 7.67 22.12 -3.12
C GLU A 92 8.08 21.02 -4.10
N LEU A 93 7.29 20.81 -5.15
CA LEU A 93 7.60 19.83 -6.20
C LEU A 93 8.58 20.42 -7.21
N GLY A 94 9.55 19.62 -7.63
CA GLY A 94 10.50 19.96 -8.66
C GLY A 94 9.96 19.75 -10.07
N ASN A 95 10.87 19.80 -11.05
CA ASN A 95 10.57 19.46 -12.44
C ASN A 95 10.38 17.96 -12.63
N LYS A 96 11.09 17.13 -11.84
CA LYS A 96 10.93 15.68 -11.80
C LYS A 96 10.65 15.25 -10.37
N ASN A 97 9.61 14.45 -10.17
CA ASN A 97 9.12 14.04 -8.86
C ASN A 97 8.89 12.52 -8.84
N ILE A 98 9.30 11.85 -7.78
CA ILE A 98 8.96 10.45 -7.55
C ILE A 98 8.33 10.24 -6.18
N LEU A 99 7.44 9.27 -6.12
CA LEU A 99 6.84 8.79 -4.89
C LEU A 99 7.40 7.41 -4.56
N VAL A 100 8.01 7.28 -3.39
CA VAL A 100 8.66 6.04 -2.96
C VAL A 100 7.88 5.39 -1.83
N THR A 101 7.44 4.15 -2.07
CA THR A 101 6.77 3.30 -1.08
C THR A 101 7.35 1.90 -1.14
N PHE A 102 8.20 1.55 -0.16
CA PHE A 102 8.90 0.26 -0.13
C PHE A 102 8.57 -0.50 1.16
N HIS A 103 7.81 -1.58 1.07
CA HIS A 103 7.48 -2.45 2.19
C HIS A 103 8.46 -3.64 2.25
N PRO A 104 9.03 -3.99 3.41
CA PRO A 104 9.86 -5.19 3.53
C PRO A 104 9.06 -6.45 3.16
N VAL A 105 9.64 -7.34 2.36
CA VAL A 105 9.03 -8.65 2.06
C VAL A 105 9.16 -9.54 3.28
N SER A 106 8.03 -10.00 3.81
CA SER A 106 7.97 -10.63 5.14
C SER A 106 8.59 -12.04 5.22
N LEU A 107 8.73 -12.74 4.08
CA LEU A 107 9.33 -14.08 4.00
C LEU A 107 10.81 -14.07 3.53
N GLU A 108 11.40 -12.90 3.27
CA GLU A 108 12.80 -12.80 2.86
C GLU A 108 13.76 -12.78 4.06
N ASN A 109 14.93 -13.40 3.90
CA ASN A 109 15.98 -13.49 4.92
C ASN A 109 16.75 -12.16 5.08
N ALA A 110 16.13 -11.17 5.71
CA ALA A 110 16.79 -9.95 6.19
C ALA A 110 17.50 -9.09 5.12
N THR A 111 17.16 -9.22 3.84
CA THR A 111 17.74 -8.48 2.71
C THR A 111 17.11 -7.10 2.46
N ALA A 112 16.01 -6.77 3.15
CA ALA A 112 15.26 -5.53 2.92
C ALA A 112 16.11 -4.27 3.11
N GLN A 113 17.03 -4.29 4.09
CA GLN A 113 17.95 -3.18 4.32
C GLN A 113 18.91 -2.99 3.14
N ASP A 114 19.53 -4.06 2.65
CA ASP A 114 20.50 -3.99 1.56
C ASP A 114 19.82 -3.55 0.25
N GLN A 115 18.64 -4.11 -0.05
CA GLN A 115 17.83 -3.72 -1.21
C GLN A 115 17.45 -2.23 -1.15
N PHE A 116 17.00 -1.77 0.02
CA PHE A 116 16.61 -0.38 0.18
C PHE A 116 17.82 0.56 0.16
N GLN A 117 18.99 0.13 0.65
CA GLN A 117 20.22 0.90 0.54
C GLN A 117 20.60 1.12 -0.94
N VAL A 118 20.55 0.07 -1.77
CA VAL A 118 20.81 0.18 -3.21
C VAL A 118 19.84 1.18 -3.87
N LEU A 119 18.56 1.15 -3.47
CA LEU A 119 17.59 2.14 -3.94
C LEU A 119 17.99 3.56 -3.52
N LEU A 120 18.30 3.79 -2.25
CA LEU A 120 18.71 5.11 -1.76
C LEU A 120 19.98 5.62 -2.45
N ASP A 121 20.96 4.75 -2.70
CA ASP A 121 22.21 5.11 -3.39
C ASP A 121 21.92 5.61 -4.81
N ILE A 122 21.06 4.92 -5.56
CA ILE A 122 20.64 5.36 -6.90
C ILE A 122 19.88 6.70 -6.83
N LEU A 123 18.96 6.85 -5.87
CA LEU A 123 18.21 8.10 -5.69
C LEU A 123 19.11 9.27 -5.29
N ALA A 124 20.22 9.00 -4.59
CA ALA A 124 21.19 10.01 -4.21
C ALA A 124 21.88 10.61 -5.44
N GLU A 125 22.20 9.77 -6.45
CA GLU A 125 22.93 10.16 -7.67
C GLU A 125 22.09 10.95 -8.69
N VAL A 126 20.76 10.87 -8.64
CA VAL A 126 19.89 11.56 -9.61
C VAL A 126 19.68 13.02 -9.22
N GLU A 127 20.38 13.92 -9.91
CA GLU A 127 20.23 15.37 -9.75
C GLU A 127 18.86 15.89 -10.21
N GLY A 128 18.35 16.92 -9.53
CA GLY A 128 17.09 17.59 -9.87
C GLY A 128 15.82 16.79 -9.59
N LEU A 129 15.95 15.63 -8.94
CA LEU A 129 14.83 14.77 -8.55
C LEU A 129 14.31 15.15 -7.16
N HIS A 130 13.01 15.44 -7.07
CA HIS A 130 12.31 15.63 -5.80
C HIS A 130 11.63 14.32 -5.38
N ILE A 131 11.74 13.98 -4.10
CA ILE A 131 11.39 12.65 -3.61
C ILE A 131 10.42 12.75 -2.45
N ILE A 132 9.25 12.13 -2.59
CA ILE A 132 8.30 11.95 -1.49
C ILE A 132 8.39 10.50 -1.03
N PHE A 133 8.67 10.29 0.25
CA PHE A 133 8.64 8.97 0.88
C PHE A 133 7.35 8.78 1.70
N THR A 134 6.73 7.61 1.58
CA THR A 134 5.72 7.14 2.54
C THR A 134 6.33 6.06 3.42
N LYS A 135 6.24 6.22 4.74
CA LYS A 135 6.79 5.26 5.69
C LYS A 135 6.04 3.93 5.65
N THR A 136 6.74 2.90 6.09
CA THR A 136 6.27 1.52 6.17
C THR A 136 5.58 1.23 7.50
N ASN A 137 5.00 0.04 7.61
CA ASN A 137 4.41 -0.46 8.85
C ASN A 137 5.46 -0.60 9.97
N ALA A 138 4.99 -0.70 11.21
CA ALA A 138 5.84 -0.65 12.41
C ALA A 138 6.49 -2.00 12.81
N ASP A 139 6.46 -2.99 11.92
CA ASP A 139 7.16 -4.26 12.07
C ASP A 139 8.68 -4.08 12.09
N THR A 140 9.43 -5.10 12.52
CA THR A 140 10.87 -4.99 12.80
C THR A 140 11.66 -4.48 11.59
N ASN A 141 11.38 -5.01 10.40
CA ASN A 141 12.06 -4.58 9.17
C ASN A 141 11.58 -3.18 8.73
N GLY A 142 10.29 -2.87 8.91
CA GLY A 142 9.75 -1.55 8.59
C GLY A 142 10.40 -0.43 9.40
N ARG A 143 10.77 -0.67 10.68
CA ARG A 143 11.52 0.31 11.50
C ARG A 143 12.89 0.63 10.93
N ILE A 144 13.60 -0.37 10.40
CA ILE A 144 14.93 -0.18 9.79
C ILE A 144 14.79 0.72 8.55
N ILE A 145 13.84 0.40 7.66
CA ILE A 145 13.55 1.20 6.46
C ILE A 145 13.16 2.62 6.82
N ASN A 146 12.28 2.80 7.81
CA ASN A 146 11.84 4.13 8.24
C ASN A 146 13.01 4.96 8.79
N ALA A 147 13.96 4.36 9.52
CA ALA A 147 15.15 5.05 9.99
C ALA A 147 16.10 5.45 8.83
N MET A 148 16.22 4.60 7.80
CA MET A 148 16.99 4.92 6.60
C MET A 148 16.35 6.08 5.80
N ILE A 149 15.02 6.09 5.68
CA ILE A 149 14.27 7.21 5.08
C ILE A 149 14.53 8.50 5.86
N ASP A 150 14.40 8.45 7.19
CA ASP A 150 14.59 9.64 8.04
C ASP A 150 16.00 10.22 7.87
N ARG A 151 17.02 9.35 7.79
CA ARG A 151 18.40 9.77 7.52
C ARG A 151 18.54 10.40 6.13
N PHE A 152 18.05 9.75 5.08
CA PHE A 152 18.15 10.26 3.72
C PHE A 152 17.49 11.65 3.59
N VAL A 153 16.32 11.83 4.20
CA VAL A 153 15.59 13.10 4.20
C VAL A 153 16.34 14.18 4.97
N SER A 154 16.92 13.83 6.13
CA SER A 154 17.76 14.76 6.90
C SER A 154 19.00 15.20 6.13
N ASP A 155 19.58 14.32 5.32
CA ASP A 155 20.76 14.61 4.50
C ASP A 155 20.40 15.38 3.21
N ASN A 156 19.12 15.39 2.81
CA ASN A 156 18.63 16.00 1.56
C ASN A 156 17.33 16.82 1.75
N PRO A 157 17.25 17.77 2.69
CA PRO A 157 15.98 18.43 3.06
C PRO A 157 15.36 19.27 1.95
N ASP A 158 16.18 19.79 1.01
CA ASP A 158 15.71 20.67 -0.07
C ASP A 158 14.98 19.91 -1.19
N ARG A 159 15.20 18.60 -1.30
CA ARG A 159 14.66 17.76 -2.38
C ARG A 159 13.93 16.52 -1.91
N SER A 160 13.76 16.34 -0.61
CA SER A 160 13.07 15.15 -0.09
C SER A 160 12.25 15.41 1.16
N VAL A 161 11.16 14.67 1.29
CA VAL A 161 10.25 14.73 2.43
C VAL A 161 9.70 13.33 2.71
N CYS A 162 9.37 13.04 3.97
CA CYS A 162 8.70 11.79 4.33
C CYS A 162 7.40 12.04 5.11
N PHE A 163 6.44 11.13 4.93
CA PHE A 163 5.18 11.11 5.64
C PHE A 163 4.92 9.73 6.24
N ILE A 164 4.43 9.69 7.49
CA ILE A 164 3.92 8.44 8.08
C ILE A 164 2.71 7.95 7.27
N SER A 165 1.80 8.86 6.93
CA SER A 165 0.68 8.61 6.04
C SER A 165 0.27 9.92 5.38
N MET A 166 0.01 9.87 4.08
CA MET A 166 -0.54 11.01 3.33
C MET A 166 -2.07 11.04 3.40
N GLY A 167 -2.71 9.95 3.82
CA GLY A 167 -4.14 9.75 3.63
C GLY A 167 -4.54 9.68 2.15
N GLN A 168 -5.78 9.30 1.89
CA GLN A 168 -6.25 9.03 0.53
C GLN A 168 -6.19 10.27 -0.38
N LEU A 169 -6.67 11.43 0.10
CA LEU A 169 -6.73 12.65 -0.71
C LEU A 169 -5.33 13.11 -1.15
N ARG A 170 -4.37 13.22 -0.23
CA ARG A 170 -3.02 13.72 -0.59
C ARG A 170 -2.26 12.67 -1.39
N TYR A 171 -2.39 11.38 -1.07
CA TYR A 171 -1.73 10.33 -1.84
C TYR A 171 -2.21 10.33 -3.31
N LEU A 172 -3.52 10.32 -3.53
CA LEU A 172 -4.07 10.33 -4.90
C LEU A 172 -3.78 11.64 -5.64
N SER A 173 -3.78 12.79 -4.93
CA SER A 173 -3.39 14.06 -5.54
C SER A 173 -1.91 14.06 -5.93
N ALA A 174 -1.04 13.44 -5.12
CA ALA A 174 0.38 13.33 -5.41
C ALA A 174 0.64 12.63 -6.75
N LEU A 175 -0.07 11.52 -7.02
CA LEU A 175 0.10 10.71 -8.23
C LEU A 175 -0.08 11.51 -9.53
N GLN A 176 -0.83 12.61 -9.51
CA GLN A 176 -1.02 13.49 -10.66
C GLN A 176 0.25 14.26 -11.06
N PHE A 177 1.22 14.36 -10.15
CA PHE A 177 2.41 15.19 -10.28
C PHE A 177 3.72 14.39 -10.20
N MET A 178 3.65 13.06 -10.16
CA MET A 178 4.82 12.18 -10.11
C MET A 178 5.18 11.68 -11.51
N ASP A 179 6.47 11.65 -11.82
CA ASP A 179 7.04 11.00 -13.00
C ASP A 179 7.21 9.49 -12.82
N GLY A 180 7.19 9.02 -11.56
CA GLY A 180 7.26 7.60 -11.25
C GLY A 180 6.83 7.29 -9.82
N VAL A 181 6.23 6.11 -9.64
CA VAL A 181 6.01 5.49 -8.34
C VAL A 181 7.02 4.35 -8.22
N VAL A 182 7.86 4.39 -7.19
CA VAL A 182 8.98 3.46 -7.02
C VAL A 182 8.81 2.67 -5.74
N GLY A 183 9.02 1.36 -5.83
CA GLY A 183 8.96 0.43 -4.71
C GLY A 183 8.10 -0.78 -5.04
N ASN A 184 7.45 -1.33 -4.03
CA ASN A 184 6.69 -2.58 -4.12
C ASN A 184 5.31 -2.48 -3.43
N SER A 185 4.77 -1.26 -3.36
CA SER A 185 3.40 -1.05 -2.91
C SER A 185 2.40 -1.55 -3.96
N SER A 186 1.29 -2.14 -3.52
CA SER A 186 0.17 -2.56 -4.39
C SER A 186 -0.58 -1.38 -5.04
N SER A 187 -0.27 -0.15 -4.64
CA SER A 187 -0.82 1.08 -5.21
C SER A 187 0.00 1.67 -6.37
N GLY A 188 1.16 1.08 -6.67
CA GLY A 188 2.00 1.40 -7.83
C GLY A 188 1.60 0.63 -9.08
#